data_AF-A0A9X3WG37-F1
#
_entry.id   AF-A0A9X3WG37-F1
#
_cell.length_a   1.000
_cell.length_b   1.000
_cell.length_c   1.000
_cell.angle_alpha   90.00
_cell.angle_beta   90.00
_cell.angle_gamma   90.00
#
_symmetry.space_group_name_H-M   'P 1'
#
loop_
_entity.id
_entity.type
_entity.pdbx_description
1 polymer ?
#
loop_
_entity_poly.entity_id
_entity_poly.type
_entity_poly.pdbx_seq_one_letter_code
_entity_poly.pdbx_strand_id
1 'polypeptide(L)'
;MTMEDSSNKKKKNNAFTIMKDDSTDGHGGYGIGSISLENVSPVIVDPNEQRAYIDMAAMHARSDIERRVKFLPDKDAVPNGKLYWIVWVTVHRNENGPYYHGVTGCELRVDRSIKRAYKSMPEHVNRLDKSLKGKVIVEDMDEASKRLLGDFLRDFNADYWENSSDELKAALPKM
;
A
#
# COMPACT_ATOMS: atom_id res chain seq x y z
N MET A 1 2.30 44.27 -20.87
CA MET A 1 1.66 43.33 -19.94
C MET A 1 1.05 42.22 -20.76
N THR A 2 1.78 41.12 -20.92
CA THR A 2 1.27 39.81 -21.36
C THR A 2 2.45 38.84 -21.27
N MET A 3 2.54 38.16 -20.13
CA MET A 3 3.44 37.04 -19.90
C MET A 3 2.79 35.75 -20.41
N GLU A 4 3.67 34.89 -20.92
CA GLU A 4 3.44 33.60 -21.54
C GLU A 4 2.78 32.58 -20.60
N ASP A 5 1.82 31.80 -21.12
CA ASP A 5 1.33 30.58 -20.47
C ASP A 5 2.07 29.38 -21.09
N SER A 6 3.10 28.90 -20.38
CA SER A 6 3.74 27.61 -20.67
C SER A 6 3.21 26.55 -19.71
N SER A 7 2.35 25.70 -20.25
CA SER A 7 1.80 24.50 -19.64
C SER A 7 2.90 23.54 -19.15
N ASN A 8 3.12 23.46 -17.84
CA ASN A 8 3.98 22.46 -17.23
C ASN A 8 3.16 21.28 -16.68
N LYS A 9 3.15 20.15 -17.42
CA LYS A 9 2.63 18.85 -16.99
C LYS A 9 3.44 18.33 -15.80
N LYS A 10 2.88 18.43 -14.59
CA LYS A 10 3.41 17.76 -13.39
C LYS A 10 3.33 16.24 -13.54
N LYS A 11 4.46 15.61 -13.85
CA LYS A 11 4.74 14.19 -13.56
C LYS A 11 4.54 13.96 -12.05
N LYS A 12 3.54 13.15 -11.66
CA LYS A 12 3.39 12.69 -10.27
C LYS A 12 4.46 11.63 -10.00
N ASN A 13 5.52 12.02 -9.33
CA ASN A 13 6.52 11.08 -8.80
C ASN A 13 5.95 10.41 -7.54
N ASN A 14 5.37 9.22 -7.68
CA ASN A 14 5.04 8.34 -6.56
C ASN A 14 6.24 7.41 -6.30
N ALA A 15 7.27 7.91 -5.61
CA ALA A 15 8.36 7.08 -5.11
C ALA A 15 7.97 6.50 -3.73
N PHE A 16 8.34 5.26 -3.43
CA PHE A 16 8.32 4.79 -2.04
C PHE A 16 9.30 5.64 -1.22
N THR A 17 8.92 5.97 0.01
CA THR A 17 9.77 6.71 0.93
C THR A 17 10.90 5.81 1.42
N ILE A 18 12.15 6.15 1.08
CA ILE A 18 13.37 5.48 1.58
C ILE A 18 14.35 6.60 1.89
N MET A 19 14.65 6.85 3.16
CA MET A 19 15.64 7.86 3.55
C MET A 19 17.04 7.25 3.62
N LYS A 20 18.04 8.03 3.22
CA LYS A 20 19.46 7.70 3.38
C LYS A 20 19.85 8.00 4.83
N ASP A 21 20.35 6.99 5.52
CA ASP A 21 20.98 7.10 6.83
C ASP A 21 22.31 7.84 6.67
N ASP A 22 22.35 9.11 7.09
CA ASP A 22 23.59 9.81 7.44
C ASP A 22 23.25 10.98 8.37
N SER A 23 23.63 10.86 9.65
CA SER A 23 24.12 11.98 10.46
C SER A 23 24.55 11.45 11.84
N THR A 24 25.87 11.34 11.98
CA THR A 24 26.59 11.47 13.24
C THR A 24 26.20 12.77 13.96
N ASP A 25 25.56 12.71 15.13
CA ASP A 25 25.97 13.45 16.33
C ASP A 25 25.06 13.05 17.51
N GLY A 26 25.67 12.75 18.64
CA GLY A 26 25.04 11.99 19.72
C GLY A 26 24.10 12.78 20.63
N HIS A 27 23.07 12.09 21.11
CA HIS A 27 22.68 12.15 22.53
C HIS A 27 21.80 10.95 22.92
N GLY A 28 22.23 10.22 23.96
CA GLY A 28 21.38 9.49 24.91
C GLY A 28 20.46 8.39 24.36
N GLY A 29 20.91 7.14 24.47
CA GLY A 29 20.17 5.96 24.00
C GLY A 29 18.77 5.78 24.57
N TYR A 30 17.87 5.31 23.70
CA TYR A 30 16.68 4.52 24.02
C TYR A 30 16.32 3.68 22.78
N GLY A 31 16.32 2.35 22.93
CA GLY A 31 15.50 1.45 22.10
C GLY A 31 16.09 0.98 20.77
N ILE A 32 16.67 -0.22 20.79
CA ILE A 32 16.61 -1.16 19.66
C ILE A 32 15.12 -1.27 19.23
N GLY A 33 14.79 -0.87 17.99
CA GLY A 33 13.52 -1.23 17.35
C GLY A 33 12.41 -0.18 17.31
N SER A 34 12.68 1.09 16.98
CA SER A 34 11.61 1.99 16.52
C SER A 34 11.14 1.55 15.13
N ILE A 35 9.98 0.88 15.07
CA ILE A 35 9.30 0.58 13.81
C ILE A 35 8.81 1.91 13.23
N SER A 36 9.57 2.47 12.28
CA SER A 36 9.19 3.71 11.64
C SER A 36 8.21 3.48 10.49
N LEU A 37 7.07 4.19 10.52
CA LEU A 37 6.04 4.20 9.48
C LEU A 37 6.52 4.79 8.14
N GLU A 38 7.73 5.33 8.10
CA GLU A 38 8.34 5.93 6.91
C GLU A 38 8.61 4.90 5.79
N ASN A 39 8.75 3.62 6.13
CA ASN A 39 9.07 2.57 5.15
C ASN A 39 7.83 1.82 4.63
N VAL A 40 6.62 2.21 5.05
CA VAL A 40 5.36 1.58 4.61
C VAL A 40 4.58 2.50 3.68
N SER A 41 4.11 1.95 2.57
CA SER A 41 3.25 2.65 1.63
C SER A 41 1.98 1.83 1.36
N PRO A 42 0.79 2.46 1.43
CA PRO A 42 -0.45 1.84 1.01
C PRO A 42 -0.53 1.79 -0.52
N VAL A 43 -0.74 0.59 -1.04
CA VAL A 43 -1.07 0.31 -2.43
C VAL A 43 -2.56 -0.01 -2.49
N ILE A 44 -3.29 0.76 -3.28
CA ILE A 44 -4.68 0.46 -3.61
C ILE A 44 -4.69 -0.55 -4.76
N VAL A 45 -5.45 -1.63 -4.62
CA VAL A 45 -5.75 -2.55 -5.71
C VAL A 45 -7.25 -2.48 -6.00
N ASP A 46 -7.57 -2.17 -7.26
CA ASP A 46 -8.93 -2.03 -7.76
C ASP A 46 -9.14 -3.08 -8.88
N PRO A 47 -9.63 -4.28 -8.53
CA PRO A 47 -9.92 -5.32 -9.52
C PRO A 47 -11.03 -4.93 -10.50
N ASN A 48 -11.88 -3.95 -10.15
CA ASN A 48 -12.98 -3.50 -11.02
C ASN A 48 -12.48 -2.66 -12.19
N GLU A 49 -11.42 -1.88 -11.98
CA GLU A 49 -10.76 -1.06 -13.02
C GLU A 49 -9.40 -1.63 -13.46
N GLN A 50 -9.07 -2.85 -13.03
CA GLN A 50 -7.82 -3.56 -13.34
C GLN A 50 -6.57 -2.71 -13.13
N ARG A 51 -6.49 -2.02 -11.98
CA ARG A 51 -5.36 -1.16 -11.65
C ARG A 51 -4.89 -1.34 -10.22
N ALA A 52 -3.60 -1.10 -10.01
CA ALA A 52 -3.00 -0.93 -8.69
C ALA A 52 -2.12 0.32 -8.68
N TYR A 53 -2.14 1.06 -7.57
CA TYR A 53 -1.41 2.33 -7.45
C TYR A 53 -1.15 2.69 -5.98
N ILE A 54 -0.06 3.42 -5.73
CA ILE A 54 0.23 3.97 -4.40
C ILE A 54 -0.68 5.17 -4.12
N ASP A 55 -1.33 5.17 -2.95
CA ASP A 55 -2.13 6.30 -2.47
C ASP A 55 -1.83 6.60 -1.00
N MET A 56 -0.85 7.47 -0.76
CA MET A 56 -0.45 7.89 0.58
C MET A 56 -1.59 8.54 1.40
N ALA A 57 -2.67 9.00 0.76
CA ALA A 57 -3.83 9.52 1.48
C ALA A 57 -4.58 8.42 2.24
N ALA A 58 -4.47 7.15 1.81
CA ALA A 58 -5.05 6.00 2.51
C ALA A 58 -4.48 5.81 3.93
N MET A 59 -3.25 6.30 4.20
CA MET A 59 -2.64 6.27 5.53
C MET A 59 -3.49 7.00 6.58
N HIS A 60 -4.25 8.01 6.16
CA HIS A 60 -5.09 8.85 7.03
C HIS A 60 -6.58 8.68 6.75
N ALA A 61 -6.98 7.58 6.10
CA ALA A 61 -8.35 7.35 5.64
C ALA A 61 -8.89 8.44 4.69
N ARG A 62 -8.02 9.00 3.83
CA ARG A 62 -8.34 10.10 2.91
C ARG A 62 -8.16 9.71 1.43
N SER A 63 -8.02 8.42 1.11
CA SER A 63 -7.95 7.98 -0.29
C SER A 63 -9.22 8.34 -1.05
N ASP A 64 -9.14 8.52 -2.37
CA ASP A 64 -10.30 8.81 -3.22
C ASP A 64 -11.40 7.73 -3.13
N ILE A 65 -11.03 6.48 -2.81
CA ILE A 65 -11.98 5.38 -2.58
C ILE A 65 -12.64 5.47 -1.20
N GLU A 66 -12.03 6.16 -0.23
CA GLU A 66 -12.53 6.30 1.15
C GLU A 66 -13.27 7.63 1.38
N ARG A 67 -13.04 8.64 0.55
CA ARG A 67 -13.70 9.95 0.68
C ARG A 67 -15.16 9.90 0.24
N ARG A 68 -15.98 10.75 0.87
CA ARG A 68 -17.41 10.98 0.56
C ARG A 68 -18.31 9.75 0.76
N VAL A 69 -17.87 8.79 1.56
CA VAL A 69 -18.65 7.63 1.98
C VAL A 69 -18.66 7.52 3.50
N LYS A 70 -19.72 6.93 4.05
CA LYS A 70 -19.79 6.60 5.49
C LYS A 70 -19.40 5.14 5.68
N PHE A 71 -18.43 4.91 6.56
CA PHE A 71 -18.03 3.58 6.96
C PHE A 71 -19.06 2.94 7.89
N LEU A 72 -19.40 1.69 7.59
CA LEU A 72 -20.28 0.83 8.37
C LEU A 72 -19.46 -0.34 8.94
N PRO A 73 -19.78 -0.79 10.15
CA PRO A 73 -19.09 -1.92 10.78
C PRO A 73 -19.46 -3.26 10.16
N ASP A 74 -20.60 -3.34 9.47
CA ASP A 74 -21.11 -4.58 8.86
C ASP A 74 -20.89 -4.57 7.35
N LYS A 75 -20.30 -5.66 6.84
CA LYS A 75 -20.07 -5.86 5.41
C LYS A 75 -21.39 -5.99 4.64
N ASP A 76 -22.37 -6.66 5.23
CA ASP A 76 -23.70 -6.89 4.63
C ASP A 76 -24.50 -5.59 4.45
N ALA A 77 -24.13 -4.52 5.15
CA ALA A 77 -24.75 -3.20 4.96
C ALA A 77 -24.28 -2.50 3.67
N VAL A 78 -23.40 -3.14 2.90
CA VAL A 78 -22.87 -2.64 1.61
C VAL A 78 -22.98 -3.73 0.54
N PRO A 79 -24.20 -4.22 0.23
CA PRO A 79 -24.40 -5.44 -0.58
C PRO A 79 -23.90 -5.30 -2.03
N ASN A 80 -23.95 -4.08 -2.59
CA ASN A 80 -23.44 -3.78 -3.93
C ASN A 80 -22.06 -3.07 -3.88
N GLY A 81 -21.35 -3.21 -2.76
CA GLY A 81 -20.04 -2.60 -2.57
C GLY A 81 -19.00 -3.20 -3.53
N LYS A 82 -18.42 -2.34 -4.37
CA LYS A 82 -17.26 -2.71 -5.18
C LYS A 82 -16.10 -3.08 -4.27
N LEU A 83 -15.39 -4.15 -4.65
CA LEU A 83 -14.23 -4.65 -3.92
C LEU A 83 -13.01 -3.78 -4.22
N TYR A 84 -12.31 -3.38 -3.17
CA TYR A 84 -11.01 -2.74 -3.21
C TYR A 84 -10.12 -3.40 -2.16
N TRP A 85 -8.81 -3.32 -2.36
CA TRP A 85 -7.84 -3.70 -1.35
C TRP A 85 -6.96 -2.52 -1.01
N ILE A 86 -6.69 -2.34 0.27
CA ILE A 86 -5.61 -1.50 0.76
C ILE A 86 -4.50 -2.43 1.21
N VAL A 87 -3.40 -2.45 0.47
CA VAL A 87 -2.26 -3.33 0.72
C VAL A 87 -1.14 -2.51 1.35
N TRP A 88 -0.71 -2.89 2.55
CA TRP A 88 0.44 -2.27 3.20
C TRP A 88 1.73 -2.92 2.71
N VAL A 89 2.52 -2.15 1.96
CA VAL A 89 3.80 -2.60 1.43
C VAL A 89 4.91 -1.92 2.20
N THR A 90 5.68 -2.70 2.95
CA THR A 90 6.86 -2.25 3.70
C THR A 90 8.11 -2.58 2.89
N VAL A 91 9.00 -1.61 2.69
CA VAL A 91 10.28 -1.78 1.98
C VAL A 91 11.43 -1.63 2.95
N HIS A 92 12.33 -2.62 3.03
CA HIS A 92 13.58 -2.53 3.78
C HIS A 92 14.78 -2.58 2.83
N ARG A 93 15.99 -2.48 3.39
CA ARG A 93 17.24 -2.64 2.65
C ARG A 93 18.08 -3.74 3.29
N ASN A 94 18.64 -4.62 2.47
CA ASN A 94 19.62 -5.63 2.86
C ASN A 94 20.92 -5.42 2.04
N GLU A 95 21.85 -6.36 2.15
CA GLU A 95 23.14 -6.34 1.44
C GLU A 95 23.00 -6.33 -0.09
N ASN A 96 21.91 -6.90 -0.64
CA ASN A 96 21.61 -6.93 -2.07
C ASN A 96 20.86 -5.68 -2.55
N GLY A 97 20.43 -4.81 -1.63
CA GLY A 97 19.69 -3.60 -1.93
C GLY A 97 18.30 -3.55 -1.29
N PRO A 98 17.44 -2.62 -1.71
CA PRO A 98 16.08 -2.54 -1.19
C PRO A 98 15.24 -3.73 -1.67
N TYR A 99 14.26 -4.12 -0.86
CA TYR A 99 13.34 -5.23 -1.13
C TYR A 99 12.00 -5.02 -0.43
N TYR A 100 10.94 -5.63 -0.95
CA TYR A 100 9.65 -5.68 -0.25
C TYR A 100 9.75 -6.62 0.95
N HIS A 101 9.74 -6.03 2.14
CA HIS A 101 9.90 -6.72 3.42
C HIS A 101 8.60 -7.35 3.89
N GLY A 102 7.48 -6.64 3.77
CA GLY A 102 6.16 -7.14 4.16
C GLY A 102 5.05 -6.60 3.28
N VAL A 103 4.04 -7.43 3.03
CA VAL A 103 2.94 -7.14 2.12
C VAL A 103 1.65 -7.72 2.70
N THR A 104 0.74 -6.88 3.17
CA THR A 104 -0.51 -7.35 3.80
C THR A 104 -1.73 -6.65 3.20
N GLY A 105 -2.73 -7.43 2.77
CA GLY A 105 -3.97 -6.90 2.20
C GLY A 105 -5.07 -6.70 3.24
N CYS A 106 -5.83 -5.61 3.11
CA CYS A 106 -7.06 -5.34 3.87
C CYS A 106 -8.24 -5.15 2.92
N GLU A 107 -9.37 -5.82 3.18
CA GLU A 107 -10.56 -5.70 2.34
C GLU A 107 -11.26 -4.36 2.59
N LEU A 108 -11.68 -3.71 1.50
CA LEU A 108 -12.51 -2.53 1.50
C LEU A 108 -13.67 -2.73 0.53
N ARG A 109 -14.91 -2.46 0.98
CA ARG A 109 -16.10 -2.44 0.13
C ARG A 109 -16.62 -1.02 0.02
N VAL A 110 -16.83 -0.52 -1.19
CA VAL A 110 -17.33 0.83 -1.41
C VAL A 110 -18.54 0.80 -2.34
N ASP A 111 -19.69 1.24 -1.84
CA ASP A 111 -20.87 1.51 -2.64
C ASP A 111 -21.10 3.03 -2.71
N ARG A 112 -20.69 3.60 -3.84
CA ARG A 112 -20.85 5.04 -4.08
C ARG A 112 -22.30 5.44 -4.35
N SER A 113 -23.18 4.52 -4.75
CA SER A 113 -24.59 4.82 -5.05
C SER A 113 -25.36 5.20 -3.79
N ILE A 114 -25.10 4.50 -2.69
CA ILE A 114 -25.68 4.78 -1.36
C ILE A 114 -24.72 5.54 -0.42
N LYS A 115 -23.52 5.90 -0.92
CA LYS A 115 -22.45 6.57 -0.16
C LYS A 115 -22.08 5.81 1.11
N ARG A 116 -22.01 4.48 1.05
CA ARG A 116 -21.61 3.60 2.16
C ARG A 116 -20.36 2.83 1.79
N ALA A 117 -19.55 2.54 2.79
CA ALA A 117 -18.40 1.68 2.66
C ALA A 117 -18.27 0.79 3.90
N TYR A 118 -17.57 -0.32 3.75
CA TYR A 118 -17.21 -1.21 4.85
C TYR A 118 -15.69 -1.38 4.86
N LYS A 119 -15.09 -1.24 6.04
CA LYS A 119 -13.71 -1.65 6.33
C LYS A 119 -13.59 -2.06 7.79
N SER A 120 -12.71 -3.02 8.07
CA SER A 120 -12.39 -3.40 9.43
C SER A 120 -11.19 -2.60 9.95
N MET A 121 -11.43 -1.61 10.82
CA MET A 121 -10.33 -0.86 11.45
C MET A 121 -9.37 -1.76 12.26
N PRO A 122 -9.84 -2.74 13.06
CA PRO A 122 -8.95 -3.68 13.74
C PRO A 122 -8.06 -4.47 12.78
N GLU A 123 -8.62 -4.89 11.63
CA GLU A 123 -7.84 -5.57 10.59
C GLU A 123 -6.76 -4.63 10.04
N HIS A 124 -7.12 -3.41 9.64
CA HIS A 124 -6.16 -2.46 9.07
C HIS A 124 -4.95 -2.20 9.97
N VAL A 125 -5.19 -1.98 11.27
CA VAL A 125 -4.11 -1.75 12.24
C VAL A 125 -3.26 -3.02 12.41
N ASN A 126 -3.89 -4.19 12.49
CA ASN A 126 -3.18 -5.47 12.62
C ASN A 126 -2.35 -5.81 11.40
N ARG A 127 -2.89 -5.57 10.19
CA ARG A 127 -2.20 -5.81 8.91
C ARG A 127 -1.04 -4.84 8.74
N LEU A 128 -1.18 -3.58 9.15
CA LEU A 128 -0.08 -2.61 9.16
C LEU A 128 1.06 -3.08 10.06
N ASP A 129 0.78 -3.44 11.32
CA ASP A 129 1.79 -4.00 12.25
C ASP A 129 2.49 -5.24 11.68
N LYS A 130 1.72 -6.15 11.09
CA LYS A 130 2.27 -7.37 10.47
C LYS A 130 3.13 -7.08 9.23
N SER A 131 2.75 -6.10 8.40
CA SER A 131 3.57 -5.66 7.26
C SER A 131 4.92 -5.11 7.72
N LEU A 132 4.90 -4.28 8.76
CA LEU A 132 6.12 -3.71 9.34
C LEU A 132 7.05 -4.79 9.92
N LYS A 133 6.48 -5.90 10.41
CA LYS A 133 7.20 -7.10 10.87
C LYS A 133 7.59 -8.07 9.75
N GLY A 134 7.44 -7.68 8.49
CA GLY A 134 7.87 -8.45 7.32
C GLY A 134 6.97 -9.63 6.98
N LYS A 135 5.70 -9.61 7.40
CA LYS A 135 4.74 -10.67 7.05
C LYS A 135 4.15 -10.44 5.67
N VAL A 136 3.95 -11.53 4.94
CA VAL A 136 3.21 -11.59 3.69
C VAL A 136 1.85 -12.19 3.97
N ILE A 137 0.79 -11.40 3.89
CA ILE A 137 -0.58 -11.87 4.18
C ILE A 137 -1.54 -11.29 3.15
N VAL A 138 -1.61 -11.99 2.04
CA VAL A 138 -2.47 -11.70 0.88
C VAL A 138 -3.43 -12.84 0.60
N GLU A 139 -3.51 -13.85 1.46
CA GLU A 139 -4.33 -15.06 1.26
C GLU A 139 -5.80 -14.74 0.97
N ASP A 140 -6.35 -13.75 1.67
CA ASP A 140 -7.75 -13.29 1.56
C ASP A 140 -8.06 -12.61 0.22
N MET A 141 -7.02 -12.19 -0.52
CA MET A 141 -7.18 -11.55 -1.82
C MET A 141 -7.60 -12.56 -2.89
N ASP A 142 -8.55 -12.14 -3.74
CA ASP A 142 -8.92 -12.87 -4.94
C ASP A 142 -7.74 -12.94 -5.93
N GLU A 143 -7.77 -13.92 -6.83
CA GLU A 143 -6.67 -14.18 -7.78
C GLU A 143 -6.40 -12.97 -8.70
N ALA A 144 -7.44 -12.27 -9.13
CA ALA A 144 -7.29 -11.09 -9.98
C ALA A 144 -6.58 -9.95 -9.24
N SER A 145 -6.94 -9.71 -7.98
CA SER A 145 -6.29 -8.73 -7.12
C SER A 145 -4.84 -9.11 -6.79
N LYS A 146 -4.56 -10.39 -6.50
CA LYS A 146 -3.17 -10.88 -6.31
C LYS A 146 -2.32 -10.64 -7.54
N ARG A 147 -2.87 -10.91 -8.72
CA ARG A 147 -2.19 -10.67 -10.00
C ARG A 147 -1.88 -9.18 -10.19
N LEU A 148 -2.87 -8.30 -10.02
CA LEU A 148 -2.69 -6.86 -10.15
C LEU A 148 -1.62 -6.33 -9.19
N LEU A 149 -1.61 -6.81 -7.95
CA LEU A 149 -0.59 -6.46 -6.97
C LEU A 149 0.80 -6.96 -7.37
N GLY A 150 0.92 -8.22 -7.77
CA GLY A 150 2.19 -8.81 -8.19
C GLY A 150 2.79 -8.12 -9.41
N ASP A 151 1.97 -7.83 -10.41
CA ASP A 151 2.38 -7.09 -11.62
C ASP A 151 2.81 -5.66 -11.25
N PHE A 152 2.03 -4.98 -10.40
CA PHE A 152 2.39 -3.64 -9.91
C PHE A 152 3.74 -3.62 -9.17
N LEU A 153 4.00 -4.56 -8.26
CA LEU A 153 5.26 -4.58 -7.51
C LEU A 153 6.47 -4.85 -8.41
N ARG A 154 6.36 -5.77 -9.38
CA ARG A 154 7.41 -6.04 -10.37
C ARG A 154 7.69 -4.84 -11.26
N ASP A 155 6.62 -4.24 -11.80
CA ASP A 155 6.71 -3.10 -12.70
C ASP A 155 7.20 -1.85 -11.98
N PHE A 156 6.88 -1.71 -10.68
CA PHE A 156 7.34 -0.62 -9.87
C PHE A 156 8.88 -0.65 -9.74
N ASN A 157 9.43 -1.79 -9.31
CA ASN A 157 10.87 -1.99 -9.25
C ASN A 157 11.24 -3.48 -9.27
N ALA A 158 11.79 -3.93 -10.40
CA ALA A 158 12.21 -5.31 -10.58
C ALA A 158 13.32 -5.73 -9.60
N ASP A 159 14.26 -4.84 -9.27
CA ASP A 159 15.34 -5.16 -8.33
C ASP A 159 14.79 -5.42 -6.92
N TYR A 160 13.78 -4.65 -6.51
CA TYR A 160 13.15 -4.84 -5.18
C TYR A 160 12.43 -6.17 -5.12
N TRP A 161 11.75 -6.53 -6.22
CA TRP A 161 11.10 -7.82 -6.37
C TRP A 161 12.10 -8.97 -6.34
N GLU A 162 13.20 -8.88 -7.09
CA GLU A 162 14.24 -9.92 -7.13
C GLU A 162 14.90 -10.11 -5.76
N ASN A 163 15.09 -9.04 -5.00
CA ASN A 163 15.64 -9.08 -3.64
C ASN A 163 14.64 -9.52 -2.55
N SER A 164 13.35 -9.64 -2.86
CA SER A 164 12.32 -10.08 -1.92
C SER A 164 12.33 -11.59 -1.67
N SER A 165 11.70 -12.00 -0.57
CA SER A 165 11.60 -13.40 -0.16
C SER A 165 10.84 -14.26 -1.18
N ASP A 166 11.20 -15.54 -1.25
CA ASP A 166 10.48 -16.53 -2.07
C ASP A 166 9.02 -16.69 -1.61
N GLU A 167 8.74 -16.48 -0.31
CA GLU A 167 7.38 -16.44 0.24
C GLU A 167 6.52 -15.39 -0.47
N LEU A 168 7.04 -14.17 -0.66
CA LEU A 168 6.32 -13.12 -1.37
C LEU A 168 6.11 -13.48 -2.84
N LYS A 169 7.17 -13.98 -3.50
CA LYS A 169 7.13 -14.36 -4.92
C LYS A 169 6.14 -15.50 -5.17
N ALA A 170 6.06 -16.47 -4.25
CA ALA A 170 5.10 -17.58 -4.29
C ALA A 170 3.67 -17.13 -3.99
N ALA A 171 3.47 -16.19 -3.06
CA ALA A 171 2.15 -15.66 -2.71
C ALA A 171 1.53 -14.79 -3.82
N LEU A 172 2.36 -14.20 -4.67
CA LEU A 172 1.96 -13.36 -5.81
C LEU A 172 2.57 -13.92 -7.09
N PRO A 173 2.12 -15.08 -7.60
CA PRO A 173 2.72 -15.72 -8.76
C PRO A 173 2.54 -14.89 -10.02
N LYS A 174 3.45 -15.06 -10.98
CA LYS A 174 3.32 -14.52 -12.34
C LYS A 174 2.48 -15.51 -13.15
N MET A 175 1.46 -15.01 -13.85
CA MET A 175 0.74 -15.79 -14.86
C MET A 175 1.37 -15.58 -16.23
#